data_AF-A0A3B8TNS3-F1
#
_entry.id   AF-A0A3B8TNS3-F1
#
_cell.length_a   1.000
_cell.length_b   1.000
_cell.length_c   1.000
_cell.angle_alpha   90.00
_cell.angle_beta   90.00
_cell.angle_gamma   90.00
#
_symmetry.space_group_name_H-M   'P 1'
#
loop_
_entity.id
_entity.type
_entity.pdbx_description
1 polymer ?
#
loop_
_entity_poly.entity_id
_entity_poly.type
_entity_poly.pdbx_seq_one_letter_code
_entity_poly.pdbx_strand_id
1 'polypeptide(L)'
;MTALPNDRPFYLLNEGKIQANLARIQQVKSATDCNVLMALKAFSHYQVFPLLAEALDGCTASSLHEARLAHEYFPGHHHAYSPA
;
A
#
# COMPACT_ATOMS: atom_id res chain seq x y z
N MET A 1 3.51 1.85 -26.08
CA MET A 1 2.59 2.29 -25.02
C MET A 1 1.17 2.04 -25.50
N THR A 2 0.37 1.31 -24.75
CA THR A 2 -1.05 1.11 -25.06
C THR A 2 -1.76 2.45 -25.00
N ALA A 3 -2.59 2.77 -26.00
CA ALA A 3 -3.42 3.98 -25.97
C ALA A 3 -4.36 3.91 -24.76
N LEU A 4 -4.41 4.98 -23.97
CA LEU A 4 -5.31 5.08 -22.83
C LEU A 4 -6.74 5.35 -23.33
N PRO A 5 -7.77 4.80 -22.67
CA PRO A 5 -9.16 5.10 -23.02
C PRO A 5 -9.44 6.60 -22.88
N ASN A 6 -10.16 7.19 -23.84
CA ASN A 6 -10.54 8.61 -23.84
C ASN A 6 -12.06 8.81 -23.74
N ASP A 7 -12.81 7.73 -23.50
CA ASP A 7 -14.27 7.72 -23.45
C ASP A 7 -14.84 7.91 -22.02
N ARG A 8 -13.97 7.84 -20.99
CA ARG A 8 -14.37 7.94 -19.58
C ARG A 8 -13.19 8.37 -18.69
N PRO A 9 -13.44 8.99 -17.52
CA PRO A 9 -12.40 9.21 -16.53
C PRO A 9 -11.96 7.88 -15.89
N PHE A 10 -10.69 7.79 -15.54
CA PHE A 10 -10.13 6.65 -14.83
C PHE A 10 -8.95 7.09 -13.96
N TYR A 11 -8.66 6.32 -12.92
CA TYR A 11 -7.42 6.46 -12.15
C TYR A 11 -6.34 5.59 -12.79
N LEU A 12 -5.22 6.20 -13.17
CA LEU A 12 -4.07 5.49 -13.72
C LEU A 12 -3.02 5.29 -12.62
N LEU A 13 -2.79 4.05 -12.23
CA LEU A 13 -1.67 3.68 -11.38
C LEU A 13 -0.46 3.37 -12.27
N ASN A 14 0.69 3.97 -11.94
CA ASN A 14 1.94 3.73 -12.65
C ASN A 14 2.88 2.94 -11.75
N GLU A 15 3.06 1.65 -12.07
CA GLU A 15 3.89 0.74 -11.28
C GLU A 15 5.34 1.22 -11.15
N GLY A 16 5.95 1.76 -12.21
CA GLY A 16 7.32 2.28 -12.14
C GLY A 16 7.48 3.44 -11.16
N LYS A 17 6.46 4.31 -11.04
CA LYS A 17 6.45 5.37 -10.01
C LYS A 17 6.25 4.80 -8.60
N ILE A 18 5.45 3.75 -8.47
CA ILE A 18 5.25 3.06 -7.19
C ILE A 18 6.56 2.39 -6.75
N GLN A 19 7.23 1.66 -7.64
CA GLN A 19 8.55 1.05 -7.39
C GLN A 19 9.60 2.10 -6.98
N ALA A 20 9.63 3.27 -7.62
CA ALA A 20 10.54 4.35 -7.23
C ALA A 20 10.26 4.87 -5.80
N ASN A 21 9.00 4.89 -5.36
CA ASN A 21 8.66 5.22 -3.98
C ASN A 21 9.07 4.10 -3.01
N LEU A 22 8.82 2.84 -3.37
CA LEU A 22 9.21 1.67 -2.55
C LEU A 22 10.73 1.59 -2.37
N ALA A 23 11.51 1.92 -3.41
CA ALA A 23 12.97 1.97 -3.32
C ALA A 23 13.44 2.99 -2.26
N ARG A 24 12.78 4.15 -2.13
CA ARG A 24 13.08 5.13 -1.09
C ARG A 24 12.69 4.63 0.30
N ILE A 25 11.55 3.95 0.41
CA ILE A 25 11.12 3.35 1.68
C ILE A 25 12.13 2.29 2.12
N GLN A 26 12.61 1.46 1.19
CA GLN A 26 13.64 0.46 1.46
C GLN A 26 14.95 1.09 1.95
N GLN A 27 15.36 2.23 1.38
CA GLN A 27 16.52 2.99 1.86
C GLN A 27 16.36 3.44 3.32
N VAL A 28 15.16 3.93 3.69
CA VAL A 28 14.87 4.31 5.08
C VAL A 28 14.95 3.09 6.00
N LYS A 29 14.29 1.99 5.65
CA LYS A 29 14.33 0.75 6.44
C LYS A 29 15.76 0.27 6.68
N SER A 30 16.57 0.22 5.63
CA SER A 30 17.99 -0.16 5.71
C SER A 30 18.83 0.75 6.58
N ALA A 31 18.41 2.00 6.80
CA ALA A 31 19.12 2.97 7.63
C ALA A 31 18.63 3.03 9.09
N THR A 32 17.40 2.57 9.38
CA THR A 32 16.74 2.85 10.68
C THR A 32 16.16 1.64 11.41
N ASP A 33 16.32 0.41 10.90
CA ASP A 33 15.78 -0.84 11.49
C ASP A 33 14.27 -0.75 11.85
N CYS A 34 13.54 0.09 11.11
CA CYS A 34 12.13 0.34 11.38
C CYS A 34 11.24 -0.51 10.47
N ASN A 35 10.05 -0.80 10.96
CA ASN A 35 8.97 -1.37 10.14
C ASN A 35 8.12 -0.25 9.55
N VAL A 36 7.73 -0.38 8.29
CA VAL A 36 6.91 0.59 7.56
C VAL A 36 5.60 -0.06 7.16
N LEU A 37 4.49 0.51 7.62
CA LEU A 37 3.14 -0.01 7.39
C LEU A 37 2.36 0.88 6.41
N MET A 38 1.55 0.27 5.55
CA MET A 38 0.61 0.97 4.68
C MET A 38 -0.60 1.46 5.48
N ALA A 39 -0.81 2.78 5.54
CA ALA A 39 -2.02 3.36 6.11
C ALA A 39 -3.20 3.27 5.13
N LEU A 40 -4.13 2.33 5.38
CA LEU A 40 -5.21 2.00 4.46
C LEU A 40 -6.20 3.14 4.21
N LYS A 41 -6.37 4.04 5.18
CA LYS A 41 -7.16 5.27 5.03
C LYS A 41 -6.69 6.20 3.90
N ALA A 42 -5.43 6.09 3.49
CA ALA A 42 -4.85 6.92 2.44
C ALA A 42 -4.79 6.20 1.09
N PHE A 43 -4.54 4.88 1.08
CA PHE A 43 -4.47 4.08 -0.13
C PHE A 43 -4.85 2.62 0.15
N SER A 44 -5.87 2.14 -0.55
CA SER A 44 -6.48 0.81 -0.35
C SER A 44 -6.79 0.08 -1.66
N HIS A 45 -6.09 0.42 -2.75
CA HIS A 45 -6.24 -0.27 -4.04
C HIS A 45 -5.53 -1.63 -3.99
N TYR A 46 -6.23 -2.62 -3.44
CA TYR A 46 -5.67 -3.91 -3.02
C TYR A 46 -5.01 -4.73 -4.14
N GLN A 47 -5.38 -4.49 -5.39
CA GLN A 47 -4.76 -5.15 -6.56
C GLN A 47 -3.26 -4.88 -6.66
N VAL A 48 -2.76 -3.78 -6.07
CA VAL A 48 -1.33 -3.39 -6.09
C VAL A 48 -0.62 -3.77 -4.78
N PHE A 49 -1.32 -4.35 -3.80
CA PHE A 49 -0.71 -4.76 -2.53
C PHE A 49 0.46 -5.74 -2.69
N PRO A 50 0.45 -6.72 -3.63
CA PRO A 50 1.61 -7.57 -3.85
C PRO A 50 2.89 -6.78 -4.19
N LEU A 51 2.77 -5.72 -4.99
CA LEU A 51 3.90 -4.83 -5.31
C LEU A 51 4.33 -4.02 -4.09
N LEU A 52 3.39 -3.47 -3.31
CA LEU A 52 3.72 -2.72 -2.10
C LEU A 52 4.42 -3.58 -1.04
N ALA A 53 4.01 -4.85 -0.92
CA ALA A 53 4.57 -5.81 0.02
C ALA A 53 6.03 -6.18 -0.28
N GLU A 54 6.59 -5.80 -1.43
CA GLU A 54 8.02 -5.96 -1.72
C GLU A 54 8.90 -5.12 -0.78
N ALA A 55 8.37 -4.03 -0.20
CA ALA A 55 9.12 -3.17 0.72
C ALA A 55 8.40 -2.86 2.05
N LEU A 56 7.07 -2.96 2.10
CA LEU A 56 6.30 -2.67 3.32
C LEU A 56 6.09 -3.93 4.17
N ASP A 57 5.98 -3.75 5.49
CA ASP A 57 5.92 -4.84 6.48
C ASP A 57 4.49 -5.21 6.89
N GLY A 58 3.49 -4.50 6.35
CA GLY A 58 2.09 -4.72 6.68
C GLY A 58 1.21 -3.50 6.48
N CYS A 59 0.05 -3.50 7.16
CA CYS A 59 -0.96 -2.45 7.09
C CYS A 59 -1.32 -1.91 8.48
N THR A 60 -1.69 -0.63 8.53
CA THR A 60 -2.46 -0.05 9.63
C THR A 60 -3.87 0.28 9.18
N ALA A 61 -4.83 -0.16 9.98
CA ALA A 61 -6.26 -0.07 9.76
C ALA A 61 -6.92 0.82 10.82
N SER A 62 -7.87 1.63 10.39
CA SER A 62 -8.66 2.57 11.20
C SER A 62 -10.16 2.20 11.28
N SER A 63 -10.53 1.05 10.75
CA SER A 63 -11.90 0.50 10.82
C SER A 63 -11.89 -1.03 10.70
N LEU A 64 -13.01 -1.67 11.03
CA LEU A 64 -13.19 -3.11 10.85
C LEU A 64 -13.01 -3.55 9.38
N HIS A 65 -13.51 -2.75 8.42
CA HIS A 65 -13.38 -3.07 7.01
C HIS A 65 -11.94 -2.93 6.50
N GLU A 66 -11.19 -1.94 6.99
CA GLU A 66 -9.76 -1.84 6.68
C GLU A 66 -8.97 -2.99 7.31
N ALA A 67 -9.30 -3.40 8.55
CA ALA A 67 -8.64 -4.52 9.20
C ALA A 67 -8.89 -5.84 8.44
N ARG A 68 -10.12 -6.03 7.96
CA ARG A 68 -10.46 -7.17 7.09
C ARG A 68 -9.73 -7.10 5.75
N LEU A 69 -9.69 -5.93 5.11
CA LEU A 69 -8.96 -5.73 3.84
C LEU A 69 -7.47 -6.05 3.99
N ALA A 70 -6.84 -5.56 5.07
CA ALA A 70 -5.46 -5.89 5.41
C ALA A 70 -5.26 -7.41 5.52
N HIS A 71 -6.11 -8.07 6.32
CA HIS A 71 -6.03 -9.51 6.56
C HIS A 71 -6.21 -10.36 5.29
N GLU A 72 -7.12 -9.95 4.39
CA GLU A 72 -7.43 -10.71 3.18
C GLU A 72 -6.40 -10.52 2.06
N TYR A 73 -5.77 -9.33 1.94
CA TYR A 73 -5.02 -8.95 0.73
C TYR A 73 -3.58 -8.50 0.96
N PHE A 74 -3.15 -8.19 2.18
CA PHE A 74 -1.79 -7.70 2.44
C PHE A 74 -1.05 -8.70 3.34
N PRO A 75 0.17 -9.17 3.00
CA PRO A 75 0.93 -10.06 3.88
C PRO A 75 1.59 -9.30 5.05
N GLY A 76 1.99 -10.00 6.10
CA GLY A 76 2.75 -9.40 7.22
C GLY A 76 1.86 -8.88 8.36
N HIS A 77 2.23 -7.75 8.95
CA HIS A 77 1.63 -7.26 10.19
C HIS A 77 0.33 -6.45 9.96
N HIS A 78 -0.64 -6.58 10.86
CA HIS A 78 -1.90 -5.83 10.79
C HIS A 78 -2.16 -5.10 12.11
N HIS A 79 -2.12 -3.77 12.06
CA HIS A 79 -2.25 -2.91 13.23
C HIS A 79 -3.57 -2.15 13.16
N ALA A 80 -4.50 -2.46 14.06
CA ALA A 80 -5.78 -1.77 14.13
C ALA A 80 -5.75 -0.63 15.16
N TYR A 81 -6.37 0.49 14.81
CA TYR A 81 -6.62 1.62 15.71
C TYR A 81 -8.07 2.09 15.52
N SER A 82 -8.73 2.50 16.60
CA SER A 82 -10.01 3.19 16.57
C SER A 82 -9.98 4.30 17.62
N PRO A 83 -10.55 5.49 17.35
CA PRO A 83 -10.86 6.45 18.40
C PRO A 83 -11.74 5.81 19.49
N ALA A 84 -11.59 6.31 20.74
CA ALA A 84 -12.36 5.88 21.91
C ALA A 84 -13.78 6.46 21.93
#